data_AF-A0A174PLP2-F1
#
_entry.id   AF-A0A174PLP2-F1
#
_cell.length_a   1.000
_cell.length_b   1.000
_cell.length_c   1.000
_cell.angle_alpha   90.00
_cell.angle_beta   90.00
_cell.angle_gamma   90.00
#
_symmetry.space_group_name_H-M   'P 1'
#
loop_
_entity.id
_entity.type
_entity.pdbx_description
1 polymer ?
#
loop_
_entity_poly.entity_id
_entity_poly.type
_entity_poly.pdbx_seq_one_letter_code
_entity_poly.pdbx_strand_id
1 'polypeptide(L)'
;MKRYLVSPELKPYLRRIMDRRSLDYSFQCADGKDYCNIYMSSNSFHKLIKRAACEKRSKEEGVTFVTEEESSNPIRCAALKRELGVSSTIVYK
;
A
#
# COMPACT_ATOMS: atom_id res chain seq x y z
N MET A 1 -19.26 -1.77 5.28
CA MET A 1 -18.12 -1.88 4.33
C MET A 1 -18.07 -0.59 3.52
N LYS A 2 -16.90 0.05 3.38
CA LYS A 2 -16.78 1.31 2.61
C LYS A 2 -16.24 1.02 1.22
N ARG A 3 -16.69 1.80 0.23
CA ARG A 3 -16.28 1.70 -1.18
C ARG A 3 -15.38 2.87 -1.55
N TYR A 4 -14.19 2.59 -2.06
CA TYR A 4 -13.21 3.58 -2.50
C TYR A 4 -12.87 3.39 -3.97
N LEU A 5 -12.77 4.48 -4.72
CA LEU A 5 -12.25 4.44 -6.08
C LEU A 5 -10.74 4.20 -6.06
N VAL A 6 -10.25 3.31 -6.91
CA VAL A 6 -8.84 2.91 -6.98
C VAL A 6 -8.31 3.05 -8.39
N SER A 7 -7.15 3.69 -8.52
CA SER A 7 -6.44 3.74 -9.80
C SER A 7 -6.01 2.33 -10.24
N PRO A 8 -6.28 1.92 -11.49
CA PRO A 8 -5.92 0.59 -12.00
C PRO A 8 -4.44 0.25 -11.81
N GLU A 9 -3.57 1.24 -11.93
CA GLU A 9 -2.11 1.08 -11.74
C GLU A 9 -1.70 0.70 -10.31
N LEU A 10 -2.47 1.14 -9.30
CA LEU A 10 -2.18 0.86 -7.89
C LEU A 10 -2.86 -0.42 -7.40
N LYS A 11 -3.90 -0.88 -8.10
CA LYS A 11 -4.66 -2.10 -7.77
C LYS A 11 -3.78 -3.34 -7.51
N PRO A 12 -2.78 -3.71 -8.35
CA PRO A 12 -1.95 -4.90 -8.08
C PRO A 12 -1.10 -4.75 -6.81
N TYR A 13 -0.62 -3.55 -6.51
CA TYR A 13 0.17 -3.29 -5.30
C TYR A 13 -0.71 -3.28 -4.05
N LEU A 14 -1.91 -2.71 -4.13
CA LEU A 14 -2.89 -2.77 -3.05
C LEU A 14 -3.28 -4.20 -2.71
N ARG A 15 -3.59 -5.02 -3.72
CA ARG A 15 -3.88 -6.46 -3.56
C ARG A 15 -2.77 -7.13 -2.75
N ARG A 16 -1.51 -6.99 -3.18
CA ARG A 16 -0.35 -7.58 -2.50
C ARG A 16 -0.18 -7.10 -1.05
N ILE A 17 -0.43 -5.83 -0.77
CA ILE A 17 -0.34 -5.29 0.59
C ILE A 17 -1.47 -5.86 1.46
N MET A 18 -2.69 -5.92 0.94
CA MET A 18 -3.85 -6.42 1.67
C MET A 18 -3.72 -7.92 1.96
N ASP A 19 -3.26 -8.71 0.98
CA ASP A 19 -3.01 -10.16 1.14
C ASP A 19 -1.95 -10.42 2.21
N ARG A 20 -0.82 -9.70 2.18
CA ARG A 20 0.24 -9.81 3.21
C ARG A 20 -0.26 -9.46 4.60
N ARG A 21 -1.21 -8.53 4.70
CA ARG A 21 -1.82 -8.10 5.96
C ARG A 21 -3.07 -8.92 6.34
N SER A 22 -3.43 -9.93 5.54
CA SER A 22 -4.63 -10.75 5.74
C SER A 22 -5.90 -9.91 5.97
N LEU A 23 -6.07 -8.86 5.16
CA LEU A 23 -7.24 -7.99 5.25
C LEU A 23 -8.40 -8.57 4.44
N ASP A 24 -9.63 -8.43 4.93
CA ASP A 24 -10.83 -8.74 4.16
C ASP A 24 -11.20 -7.57 3.23
N TYR A 25 -11.12 -7.80 1.92
CA TYR A 25 -11.46 -6.81 0.91
C TYR A 25 -12.07 -7.46 -0.34
N SER A 26 -12.75 -6.66 -1.16
CA SER A 26 -13.15 -7.07 -2.50
C SER A 26 -12.90 -5.95 -3.51
N PHE A 27 -12.54 -6.32 -4.74
CA PHE A 27 -12.46 -5.39 -5.85
C PHE A 27 -13.68 -5.56 -6.75
N GLN A 28 -14.29 -4.45 -7.14
CA GLN A 28 -15.43 -4.42 -8.05
C GLN A 28 -15.15 -3.45 -9.19
N CYS A 29 -15.30 -3.90 -10.42
CA CYS A 29 -15.31 -3.02 -11.59
C CYS A 29 -16.75 -2.58 -11.88
N ALA A 30 -16.99 -1.28 -11.94
CA ALA A 30 -18.28 -0.69 -12.30
C ALA A 30 -18.04 0.56 -13.14
N ASP A 31 -18.76 0.71 -14.26
CA ASP A 31 -18.67 1.87 -15.16
C ASP A 31 -17.23 2.16 -15.65
N GLY A 32 -16.45 1.10 -15.92
CA GLY A 32 -15.05 1.21 -16.33
C GLY A 32 -14.09 1.68 -15.23
N LYS A 33 -14.55 1.75 -13.97
CA LYS A 33 -13.79 2.18 -12.82
C LYS A 33 -13.61 1.02 -11.83
N ASP A 34 -12.43 0.95 -11.25
CA ASP A 34 -12.10 -0.03 -10.22
C ASP A 34 -12.39 0.53 -8.82
N TYR A 35 -13.18 -0.21 -8.06
CA TYR A 35 -13.51 0.10 -6.68
C TYR A 35 -12.96 -0.97 -5.73
N CYS A 36 -12.48 -0.54 -4.57
CA CYS A 36 -12.11 -1.39 -3.46
C CYS A 36 -13.15 -1.26 -2.34
N ASN A 37 -13.71 -2.38 -1.94
CA ASN A 37 -14.61 -2.49 -0.80
C ASN A 37 -13.83 -3.08 0.38
N ILE A 38 -13.80 -2.39 1.52
CA ILE A 38 -13.03 -2.81 2.70
C ILE A 38 -13.66 -2.26 3.99
N TYR A 39 -13.47 -2.96 5.10
CA TYR A 39 -13.92 -2.51 6.42
C TYR A 39 -12.81 -1.72 7.14
N MET A 40 -12.60 -0.47 6.75
CA MET A 40 -11.68 0.43 7.47
C MET A 40 -12.02 1.90 7.30
N SER A 41 -11.34 2.75 8.07
CA SER A 41 -11.47 4.20 7.96
C SER A 41 -10.82 4.73 6.68
N SER A 42 -11.27 5.89 6.20
CA SER A 42 -10.68 6.54 5.02
C SER A 42 -9.21 6.90 5.26
N ASN A 43 -8.83 7.25 6.48
CA ASN A 43 -7.43 7.54 6.84
C ASN A 43 -6.58 6.27 6.74
N SER A 44 -7.06 5.15 7.27
CA SER A 44 -6.38 3.85 7.17
C SER A 44 -6.24 3.41 5.71
N PHE A 45 -7.30 3.59 4.91
CA PHE A 45 -7.26 3.27 3.49
C PHE A 45 -6.27 4.16 2.73
N HIS A 46 -6.25 5.46 3.02
CA HIS A 46 -5.31 6.39 2.43
C HIS A 46 -3.84 6.02 2.73
N LYS A 47 -3.55 5.49 3.93
CA LYS A 47 -2.22 4.94 4.24
C LYS A 47 -1.87 3.72 3.37
N LEU A 48 -2.83 2.84 3.08
CA LEU A 48 -2.63 1.73 2.13
C LEU A 48 -2.33 2.24 0.72
N ILE A 49 -3.04 3.27 0.25
CA ILE A 49 -2.79 3.90 -1.05
C ILE A 49 -1.35 4.45 -1.11
N LYS A 50 -0.90 5.19 -0.08
CA LYS A 50 0.47 5.71 -0.02
C LYS A 50 1.52 4.60 -0.04
N ARG A 51 1.30 3.50 0.69
CA ARG A 51 2.18 2.32 0.66
C ARG A 51 2.21 1.67 -0.73
N ALA A 52 1.06 1.52 -1.37
CA ALA A 52 0.97 0.97 -2.73
C ALA A 52 1.73 1.84 -3.74
N ALA A 53 1.64 3.16 -3.62
CA ALA A 53 2.40 4.09 -4.44
C ALA A 53 3.92 3.94 -4.21
N CYS A 54 4.35 3.80 -2.95
CA CYS A 54 5.75 3.51 -2.63
C CYS A 54 6.22 2.19 -3.25
N GLU A 55 5.42 1.11 -3.20
CA GLU A 55 5.80 -0.18 -3.79
C GLU A 55 5.86 -0.14 -5.32
N LYS A 56 4.95 0.59 -5.97
CA LYS A 56 5.01 0.84 -7.40
C LYS A 56 6.34 1.51 -7.77
N ARG A 57 6.63 2.64 -7.14
CA ARG A 57 7.86 3.40 -7.38
C ARG A 57 9.11 2.58 -7.05
N SER A 58 9.04 1.75 -6.01
CA SER A 58 10.17 0.90 -5.63
C SER A 58 10.51 -0.12 -6.70
N LYS A 59 9.48 -0.68 -7.34
CA LYS A 59 9.66 -1.62 -8.44
C LYS A 59 10.20 -0.93 -9.69
N GLU A 60 9.79 0.31 -9.95
CA GLU A 60 10.21 1.09 -11.12
C GLU A 60 11.66 1.58 -10.99
N GLU A 61 12.08 2.03 -9.81
CA GLU A 61 13.41 2.62 -9.58
C GLU A 61 14.44 1.62 -9.01
N GLY A 62 14.02 0.40 -8.64
CA GLY A 62 14.90 -0.62 -8.07
C GLY A 62 15.38 -0.32 -6.64
N VAL A 63 14.77 0.66 -5.96
CA VAL A 63 15.09 1.07 -4.58
C VAL A 63 13.84 0.96 -3.71
N THR A 64 13.96 0.68 -2.41
CA THR A 64 12.76 0.53 -1.57
C THR A 64 12.30 1.87 -0.98
N PHE A 65 11.17 2.38 -1.46
CA PHE A 65 10.50 3.54 -0.88
C PHE A 65 9.61 3.17 0.30
N VAL A 66 9.58 4.06 1.31
CA VAL A 66 8.70 4.01 2.49
C VAL A 66 8.06 5.36 2.74
N THR A 67 6.89 5.39 3.34
CA THR A 67 6.26 6.67 3.71
C THR A 67 7.00 7.33 4.87
N GLU A 68 6.84 8.65 5.04
CA GLU A 68 7.39 9.37 6.21
C GLU A 68 6.95 8.73 7.53
N GLU A 69 5.66 8.39 7.65
CA GLU A 69 5.10 7.71 8.84
C GLU A 69 5.73 6.33 9.09
N GLU A 70 6.01 5.56 8.05
CA GLU A 70 6.69 4.26 8.17
C GLU A 70 8.14 4.43 8.61
N SER A 71 8.80 5.50 8.16
CA SER A 71 10.20 5.78 8.50
C SER A 71 10.37 6.38 9.90
N SER A 72 9.39 7.16 10.37
CA SER A 72 9.46 7.85 11.67
C SER A 72 9.25 6.91 12.86
N ASN A 73 8.69 5.72 12.64
CA ASN A 73 8.54 4.68 13.65
C ASN A 73 9.62 3.58 13.46
N PRO A 74 10.66 3.52 14.31
CA PRO A 74 11.77 2.57 14.15
C PRO A 74 11.33 1.11 14.15
N ILE A 75 10.34 0.76 14.98
CA ILE A 75 9.80 -0.60 15.07
C ILE A 75 9.09 -0.98 13.77
N ARG A 76 8.26 -0.07 13.25
CA ARG A 76 7.54 -0.30 11.98
C ARG A 76 8.51 -0.39 10.81
N CYS A 77 9.52 0.48 10.76
CA CYS A 77 10.54 0.48 9.72
C CYS A 77 11.32 -0.84 9.70
N ALA A 78 11.76 -1.32 10.87
CA ALA A 78 12.46 -2.60 10.99
C ALA A 78 11.59 -3.79 10.54
N ALA A 79 10.30 -3.80 10.93
CA ALA A 79 9.35 -4.81 10.47
C ALA A 79 9.17 -4.76 8.94
N LEU A 80 9.05 -3.56 8.35
CA LEU A 80 8.91 -3.37 6.91
C LEU A 80 10.12 -3.89 6.13
N LYS A 81 11.33 -3.58 6.61
CA LYS A 81 12.58 -4.08 6.02
C LYS A 81 12.64 -5.60 6.00
N ARG A 82 12.19 -6.25 7.07
CA ARG A 82 12.08 -7.71 7.15
C ARG A 82 11.00 -8.25 6.21
N GLU A 83 9.82 -7.63 6.19
CA GLU A 83 8.70 -8.00 5.30
C GLU A 83 9.08 -7.89 3.81
N LEU A 84 9.92 -6.90 3.46
CA LEU A 84 10.34 -6.63 2.10
C LEU A 84 11.67 -7.29 1.73
N GLY A 85 12.40 -7.86 2.70
CA GLY A 85 13.70 -8.50 2.48
C GLY A 85 14.82 -7.51 2.10
N VAL A 86 14.81 -6.30 2.65
CA VAL A 86 15.76 -5.23 2.27
C VAL A 86 16.50 -4.64 3.47
N SER A 87 17.73 -4.15 3.24
CA SER A 87 18.58 -3.53 4.27
C SER A 87 18.37 -2.01 4.38
N SER A 88 18.09 -1.34 3.26
CA SER A 88 17.93 0.12 3.15
C SER A 88 16.57 0.51 2.57
N THR A 89 16.10 1.69 2.96
CA THR A 89 14.83 2.27 2.52
C THR A 89 14.99 3.77 2.31
N ILE A 90 14.34 4.33 1.29
CA ILE A 90 14.30 5.76 0.98
C ILE A 90 12.94 6.31 1.38
N VAL A 91 12.92 7.46 2.05
CA VAL A 91 11.67 8.11 2.44
C VAL A 91 11.06 8.79 1.21
N TYR A 92 9.82 8.42 0.89
CA TYR A 92 9.01 9.10 -0.10
C TYR A 92 8.51 10.42 0.51
N LYS A 93 9.03 11.53 -0.01
CA LYS A 93 8.57 12.90 0.28
C LYS A 93 7.45 13.29 -0.68
#